data_AF-A0AAN9J1F4-F1
#
_entry.id   AF-A0AAN9J1F4-F1
#
_cell.length_a   1.000
_cell.length_b   1.000
_cell.length_c   1.000
_cell.angle_alpha   90.00
_cell.angle_beta   90.00
_cell.angle_gamma   90.00
#
_symmetry.space_group_name_H-M   'P 1'
#
loop_
_entity.id
_entity.type
_entity.pdbx_description
1 polymer ?
#
loop_
_entity_poly.entity_id
_entity_poly.type
_entity_poly.pdbx_seq_one_letter_code
_entity_poly.pdbx_strand_id
1 'polypeptide(L)'
;MMRALILWLGTMLKMVFKLVWKWRGHETIRILLWKITTKVLITNLFRRHRHLTQDDLCPICGLEVESILHALRDCDDAQCLWRSLVPCGLGSEFNNLDLEHWIIWNMKNSLGSFDLKD
;
A
#
# COMPACT_ATOMS: atom_id res chain seq x y z
N MET A 1 -12.95 -24.55 -11.64
CA MET A 1 -12.71 -23.35 -10.81
C MET A 1 -11.26 -22.83 -10.86
N MET A 2 -10.20 -23.66 -10.78
CA MET A 2 -8.79 -23.18 -10.80
C MET A 2 -8.34 -22.41 -12.04
N ARG A 3 -8.81 -22.73 -13.25
CA ARG A 3 -8.42 -22.02 -14.49
C ARG A 3 -8.89 -20.56 -14.54
N ALA A 4 -10.06 -20.26 -13.96
CA ALA A 4 -10.57 -18.90 -13.87
C ALA A 4 -9.75 -18.05 -12.89
N LEU A 5 -9.33 -18.64 -11.77
CA LEU A 5 -8.44 -18.02 -10.79
C LEU A 5 -7.07 -17.67 -11.37
N ILE A 6 -6.44 -18.56 -12.14
CA ILE A 6 -5.14 -18.32 -12.78
C ILE A 6 -5.23 -17.20 -13.83
N LEU A 7 -6.27 -17.21 -14.66
CA LEU A 7 -6.49 -16.16 -15.65
C LEU A 7 -6.79 -14.81 -14.98
N TRP A 8 -7.56 -14.81 -13.89
CA TRP A 8 -7.90 -13.60 -13.13
C TRP A 8 -6.69 -13.02 -12.38
N LEU A 9 -5.86 -13.86 -11.76
CA LEU A 9 -4.56 -13.45 -11.22
C LEU A 9 -3.66 -12.86 -12.32
N GLY A 10 -3.65 -13.48 -13.50
CA GLY A 10 -2.85 -13.02 -14.64
C GLY A 10 -3.33 -11.68 -15.21
N THR A 11 -4.64 -11.42 -15.27
CA THR A 11 -5.18 -10.15 -15.77
C THR A 11 -5.04 -9.02 -14.75
N MET A 12 -5.28 -9.30 -13.46
CA MET A 12 -5.07 -8.34 -12.36
C MET A 12 -3.61 -7.90 -12.30
N LEU A 13 -2.67 -8.85 -12.33
CA LEU A 13 -1.24 -8.55 -12.32
C LEU A 13 -0.82 -7.68 -13.52
N LYS A 14 -1.37 -7.94 -14.72
CA LYS A 14 -1.11 -7.12 -15.92
C LYS A 14 -1.62 -5.68 -15.77
N MET A 15 -2.77 -5.47 -15.15
CA MET A 15 -3.32 -4.13 -14.95
C MET A 15 -2.52 -3.33 -13.94
N VAL A 16 -2.21 -3.95 -12.80
CA VAL A 16 -1.44 -3.30 -11.72
C VAL A 16 -0.01 -2.99 -12.19
N PHE A 17 0.64 -3.91 -12.90
CA PHE A 17 1.92 -3.65 -13.55
C PHE A 17 1.84 -2.40 -14.44
N LYS A 18 0.88 -2.34 -15.37
CA LYS A 18 0.72 -1.17 -16.25
C LYS A 18 0.50 0.13 -15.48
N LEU A 19 -0.22 0.09 -14.36
CA LEU A 19 -0.47 1.27 -13.53
C LEU A 19 0.82 1.76 -12.85
N VAL A 20 1.57 0.85 -12.23
CA VAL A 20 2.83 1.15 -11.55
C VAL A 20 3.89 1.70 -12.52
N TRP A 21 4.07 1.06 -13.68
CA TRP A 21 5.09 1.47 -14.64
C TRP A 21 4.74 2.72 -15.45
N LYS A 22 3.47 3.14 -15.46
CA LYS A 22 3.06 4.43 -16.05
C LYS A 22 3.22 5.61 -15.09
N TRP A 23 3.42 5.35 -13.80
CA TRP A 23 3.58 6.40 -12.80
C TRP A 23 4.89 7.18 -13.02
N ARG A 24 4.83 8.52 -12.97
CA ARG A 24 5.88 9.44 -13.45
C ARG A 24 6.76 10.07 -12.36
N GLY A 25 6.62 9.69 -11.10
CA GLY A 25 7.47 10.24 -10.04
C GLY A 25 8.77 9.48 -9.81
N HIS A 26 9.37 9.63 -8.62
CA HIS A 26 10.70 9.10 -8.30
C HIS A 26 10.80 7.56 -8.34
N GLU A 27 11.88 7.02 -8.89
CA GLU A 27 12.09 5.57 -9.07
C GLU A 27 11.85 4.76 -7.79
N THR A 28 12.32 5.29 -6.65
CA THR A 28 12.18 4.65 -5.34
C THR A 28 10.72 4.42 -4.98
N ILE A 29 9.85 5.39 -5.25
CA ILE A 29 8.42 5.29 -4.97
C ILE A 29 7.78 4.29 -5.93
N ARG A 30 8.20 4.25 -7.20
CA ARG A 30 7.71 3.27 -8.17
C ARG A 30 8.02 1.83 -7.73
N ILE A 31 9.25 1.58 -7.27
CA ILE A 31 9.65 0.28 -6.74
C ILE A 31 8.86 -0.06 -5.47
N LEU A 32 8.63 0.93 -4.59
CA LEU A 32 7.78 0.75 -3.41
C LEU A 32 6.36 0.34 -3.82
N LEU A 33 5.72 1.04 -4.75
CA LEU A 33 4.38 0.71 -5.26
C LEU A 33 4.32 -0.70 -5.84
N TRP A 34 5.37 -1.13 -6.56
CA TRP A 34 5.49 -2.50 -7.04
C TRP A 34 5.51 -3.52 -5.89
N LYS A 35 6.30 -3.28 -4.84
CA LYS A 35 6.37 -4.19 -3.67
C LYS A 35 5.04 -4.29 -2.92
N ILE A 36 4.35 -3.16 -2.75
CA ILE A 36 3.05 -3.11 -2.06
C ILE A 36 2.00 -3.88 -2.88
N THR A 37 1.90 -3.60 -4.17
CA THR A 37 0.92 -4.25 -5.06
C THR A 37 1.13 -5.74 -5.23
N THR A 38 2.38 -6.20 -5.18
CA THR A 38 2.72 -7.63 -5.22
C THR A 38 2.71 -8.29 -3.84
N LYS A 39 2.39 -7.54 -2.77
CA LYS A 39 2.33 -8.02 -1.38
C LYS A 39 3.63 -8.66 -0.89
N VAL A 40 4.78 -8.13 -1.34
CA VAL A 40 6.13 -8.60 -0.97
C VAL A 40 6.87 -7.61 -0.07
N LEU A 41 6.17 -6.60 0.46
CA LEU A 41 6.74 -5.70 1.47
C LEU A 41 7.06 -6.52 2.74
N ILE A 42 8.27 -6.35 3.27
CA ILE A 42 8.75 -7.09 4.44
C ILE A 42 8.20 -6.43 5.71
N THR A 43 6.92 -6.63 5.98
CA THR A 43 6.29 -6.26 7.25
C THR A 43 6.50 -7.37 8.29
N ASN A 44 6.31 -7.08 9.58
CA ASN A 44 6.44 -8.08 10.63
C ASN A 44 5.39 -9.20 10.50
N LEU A 45 4.18 -8.91 9.98
CA LEU A 45 3.24 -9.97 9.59
C LEU A 45 3.83 -10.92 8.53
N PHE A 46 4.47 -10.37 7.49
CA PHE A 46 5.14 -11.19 6.47
C PHE A 46 6.29 -11.99 7.06
N ARG A 47 7.10 -11.36 7.92
CA ARG A 47 8.22 -12.04 8.61
C ARG A 47 7.70 -13.18 9.50
N ARG A 48 6.61 -12.99 10.23
CA ARG A 48 5.99 -14.01 11.09
C ARG A 48 5.48 -15.19 10.25
N HIS A 49 4.77 -14.92 9.15
CA HIS A 49 4.33 -15.96 8.21
C HIS A 49 5.50 -16.77 7.62
N ARG A 50 6.69 -16.16 7.50
CA ARG A 50 7.93 -16.82 7.03
C ARG A 50 8.79 -17.38 8.17
N HIS A 51 8.31 -17.35 9.41
CA HIS A 51 9.04 -17.78 10.61
C HIS A 51 10.37 -17.03 10.82
N LEU A 52 10.46 -15.78 10.35
CA LEU A 52 11.63 -14.89 10.51
C LEU A 52 11.54 -13.99 11.75
N THR A 53 10.40 -14.02 12.44
CA THR A 53 10.13 -13.34 13.72
C THR A 53 8.99 -14.06 14.43
N GLN A 54 8.94 -13.95 15.75
CA GLN A 54 7.78 -14.37 16.56
C GLN A 54 6.86 -13.19 16.89
N ASP A 55 7.38 -11.98 16.81
CA ASP A 55 6.66 -10.73 17.05
C ASP A 55 6.21 -10.13 15.71
N ASP A 56 4.89 -10.00 15.52
CA ASP A 56 4.27 -9.36 14.36
C ASP A 56 3.77 -7.94 14.61
N LEU A 57 4.02 -7.37 15.80
CA LEU A 57 3.58 -6.03 16.12
C LEU A 57 4.28 -4.98 15.25
N CYS A 58 3.56 -3.89 14.98
CA CYS A 58 4.10 -2.72 14.33
C CYS A 58 5.25 -2.15 15.17
N PRO A 59 6.46 -1.95 14.61
CA PRO A 59 7.59 -1.41 15.35
C PRO A 59 7.42 0.09 15.70
N ILE A 60 6.42 0.74 15.10
CA ILE A 60 6.13 2.16 15.32
C ILE A 60 5.17 2.33 16.49
N CYS A 61 3.95 1.80 16.38
CA CYS A 61 2.96 1.95 17.45
C CYS A 61 3.06 0.89 18.55
N GLY A 62 3.55 -0.31 18.24
CA GLY A 62 3.63 -1.43 19.20
C GLY A 62 2.28 -2.03 19.62
N LEU A 63 1.18 -1.65 18.98
CA LEU A 63 -0.19 -2.00 19.41
C LEU A 63 -0.85 -3.07 18.54
N GLU A 64 -0.61 -3.01 17.23
CA GLU A 64 -1.33 -3.82 16.24
C GLU A 64 -0.38 -4.56 15.33
N VAL A 65 -0.88 -5.62 14.68
CA VAL A 65 -0.12 -6.41 13.71
C VAL A 65 0.31 -5.56 12.52
N GLU A 66 1.59 -5.60 12.19
CA GLU A 66 2.16 -4.88 11.05
C GLU A 66 1.79 -5.55 9.72
N SER A 67 0.57 -5.30 9.25
CA SER A 67 0.19 -5.54 7.87
C SER A 67 0.68 -4.41 6.95
N ILE A 68 0.63 -4.62 5.63
CA ILE A 68 0.97 -3.57 4.66
C ILE A 68 0.05 -2.35 4.82
N LEU A 69 -1.25 -2.57 5.00
CA LEU A 69 -2.19 -1.47 5.24
C LEU A 69 -1.93 -0.78 6.57
N HIS A 70 -1.62 -1.53 7.63
CA HIS A 70 -1.32 -0.92 8.91
C HIS A 70 -0.07 -0.04 8.83
N ALA A 71 1.03 -0.57 8.30
CA ALA A 71 2.29 0.16 8.17
C ALA A 71 2.16 1.43 7.31
N LEU A 72 1.28 1.43 6.31
CA LEU A 72 1.14 2.54 5.36
C LEU A 72 -0.04 3.47 5.64
N ARG A 73 -1.06 3.04 6.38
CA ARG A 73 -2.34 3.76 6.53
C ARG A 73 -2.89 3.71 7.94
N ASP A 74 -3.09 2.51 8.51
CA ASP A 74 -3.90 2.37 9.72
C ASP A 74 -3.14 2.71 11.00
N CYS A 75 -1.81 2.63 11.00
CA CYS A 75 -0.96 3.04 12.12
C CYS A 75 -1.22 4.51 12.48
N ASP A 76 -1.36 4.83 13.76
CA ASP A 76 -1.67 6.18 14.24
C ASP A 76 -0.66 7.23 13.74
N ASP A 77 0.62 6.88 13.75
CA ASP A 77 1.70 7.70 13.21
C ASP A 77 1.56 7.91 11.69
N ALA A 78 1.20 6.86 10.95
CA ALA A 78 0.94 6.97 9.51
C ALA A 78 -0.29 7.85 9.24
N GLN A 79 -1.37 7.68 10.02
CA GLN A 79 -2.57 8.52 9.92
C GLN A 79 -2.26 9.99 10.19
N CYS A 80 -1.35 10.28 11.13
CA CYS A 80 -0.92 11.65 11.41
C CYS A 80 -0.34 12.32 10.16
N LEU A 81 0.52 11.62 9.41
CA LEU A 81 1.04 12.10 8.13
C LEU A 81 -0.09 12.30 7.12
N TRP A 82 -0.98 11.33 6.97
CA TRP A 82 -2.09 11.41 6.00
C TRP A 82 -3.07 12.55 6.28
N ARG A 83 -3.29 12.95 7.54
CA ARG A 83 -4.14 14.12 7.86
C ARG A 83 -3.62 15.42 7.26
N SER A 84 -2.32 15.52 6.95
CA SER A 84 -1.73 16.67 6.26
C SER A 84 -1.79 16.56 4.72
N LEU A 85 -1.93 15.34 4.18
CA LEU A 85 -1.84 15.05 2.75
C LEU A 85 -3.21 14.82 2.09
N VAL A 86 -4.18 14.30 2.84
CA VAL A 86 -5.52 13.95 2.34
C VAL A 86 -6.49 15.09 2.61
N PRO A 87 -7.14 15.65 1.57
CA PRO A 87 -8.14 16.71 1.74
C PRO A 87 -9.27 16.30 2.70
N CYS A 88 -9.71 17.27 3.50
CA CYS A 88 -10.87 17.12 4.38
C CYS A 88 -12.10 16.77 3.53
N GLY A 89 -12.64 15.56 3.72
CA GLY A 89 -13.78 15.02 2.96
C GLY A 89 -13.52 13.66 2.29
N LEU A 90 -12.26 13.28 2.07
CA LEU A 90 -11.90 11.97 1.48
C LEU A 90 -11.52 10.91 2.51
N GLY A 91 -11.45 11.27 3.80
CA GLY A 91 -10.95 10.39 4.86
C GLY A 91 -11.79 9.14 5.12
N SER A 92 -13.11 9.21 4.97
CA SER A 92 -14.01 8.06 5.17
C SER A 92 -13.88 7.01 4.07
N GLU A 93 -13.74 7.44 2.81
CA GLU A 93 -13.46 6.53 1.70
C GLU A 93 -12.05 5.95 1.83
N PHE A 94 -11.06 6.79 2.13
CA PHE A 94 -9.65 6.41 2.27
C PHE A 94 -9.41 5.28 3.29
N ASN A 95 -10.04 5.35 4.46
CA ASN A 95 -9.82 4.41 5.55
C ASN A 95 -10.56 3.06 5.38
N ASN A 96 -11.59 2.99 4.53
CA ASN A 96 -12.44 1.81 4.41
C ASN A 96 -12.07 0.90 3.22
N LEU A 97 -11.07 1.26 2.41
CA LEU A 97 -10.65 0.47 1.25
C LEU A 97 -9.76 -0.71 1.67
N ASP A 98 -9.84 -1.84 0.98
CA ASP A 98 -8.80 -2.87 1.08
C ASP A 98 -7.49 -2.40 0.42
N LEU A 99 -6.41 -3.17 0.56
CA LEU A 99 -5.09 -2.79 0.06
C LEU A 99 -5.07 -2.50 -1.44
N GLU A 100 -5.76 -3.31 -2.23
CA GLU A 100 -5.75 -3.20 -3.68
C GLU A 100 -6.49 -1.95 -4.13
N HIS A 101 -7.71 -1.77 -3.62
CA HIS A 101 -8.52 -0.60 -3.91
C HIS A 101 -7.88 0.68 -3.36
N TRP A 102 -7.23 0.62 -2.21
CA TRP A 102 -6.54 1.76 -1.59
C TRP A 102 -5.36 2.24 -2.44
N ILE A 103 -4.49 1.34 -2.93
CA ILE A 103 -3.38 1.74 -3.81
C ILE A 103 -3.93 2.32 -5.12
N ILE A 104 -4.89 1.65 -5.75
CA ILE A 104 -5.47 2.10 -7.01
C ILE A 104 -6.08 3.50 -6.84
N TRP A 105 -6.76 3.74 -5.72
CA TRP A 105 -7.32 5.05 -5.38
C TRP A 105 -6.23 6.10 -5.22
N ASN A 106 -5.14 5.81 -4.50
CA ASN A 106 -4.02 6.75 -4.33
C ASN A 106 -3.34 7.09 -5.66
N MET A 107 -3.13 6.09 -6.52
CA MET A 107 -2.51 6.28 -7.83
C MET A 107 -3.40 7.08 -8.80
N LYS A 108 -4.73 6.94 -8.70
CA LYS A 108 -5.67 7.71 -9.51
C LYS A 108 -5.81 9.15 -9.03
N ASN A 109 -5.93 9.35 -7.71
CA ASN A 109 -6.18 10.67 -7.15
C ASN A 109 -4.93 11.55 -7.07
N SER A 110 -3.74 11.03 -7.41
CA SER A 110 -2.48 11.79 -7.45
C SER A 110 -2.31 12.71 -6.23
N LEU A 111 -2.67 12.21 -5.04
CA LEU A 111 -2.47 12.93 -3.78
C LEU A 111 -0.98 12.92 -3.49
N GLY A 112 -0.28 13.86 -4.12
CA GLY A 112 1.15 13.72 -4.37
C GLY A 112 1.67 14.55 -5.53
N SER A 113 0.85 15.40 -6.19
CA SER A 113 1.40 16.60 -6.84
C SER A 113 1.87 17.59 -5.76
N PHE A 114 2.73 17.13 -4.86
CA PHE A 114 3.68 18.04 -4.28
C PHE A 114 4.64 18.36 -5.42
N ASP A 115 4.48 19.57 -5.94
CA ASP A 115 5.62 20.39 -6.36
C ASP A 115 6.64 20.34 -5.21
N LEU A 116 7.42 19.27 -5.12
CA LEU A 116 8.75 19.33 -4.51
C LEU A 116 9.60 20.05 -5.56
N LYS A 117 9.42 21.36 -5.61
CA LYS A 117 10.38 22.29 -6.20
C LYS A 117 11.55 22.34 -5.23
N ASP A 118 12.48 21.41 -5.41
CA ASP A 118 13.90 21.65 -5.14
C ASP A 118 14.65 21.53 -6.46
#